data_AF-A0A2G9SAN8-F1
#
_entry.id   AF-A0A2G9SAN8-F1
#
_cell.length_a   1.000
_cell.length_b   1.000
_cell.length_c   1.000
_cell.angle_alpha   90.00
_cell.angle_beta   90.00
_cell.angle_gamma   90.00
#
_symmetry.space_group_name_H-M   'P 1'
#
loop_
_entity.id
_entity.type
_entity.pdbx_description
1 polymer ?
#
loop_
_entity_poly.entity_id
_entity_poly.type
_entity_poly.pdbx_seq_one_letter_code
_entity_poly.pdbx_strand_id
1 'polypeptide(L)'
;MGMCNSIGSFFHTFAVTCSMSRSLVQESTGGNTQIAGLLSSFMVLLVILVIGYLFEPLPQAVLAAIVMVNLKGMFKQFADIPHLWRTSRLELCIWVVSFLASVSLGLDYGLIVAVAFAIITVIYRTQSSKYRILGQIPNTDIYCDVEEYEETKEIPGMKIFQANTSLYFANSELYVSALRKKVEYSISYLPELYFYAISLTNFLGHSNLLR
;
A
#
# COMPACT_ATOMS: atom_id res chain seq x y z
N MET A 1 17.12 -7.04 14.77
CA MET A 1 15.97 -7.25 15.68
C MET A 1 15.94 -8.65 16.27
N GLY A 2 15.82 -9.73 15.47
CA GLY A 2 15.81 -11.10 15.99
C GLY A 2 16.97 -11.42 16.93
N MET A 3 18.21 -11.28 16.44
CA MET A 3 19.41 -11.47 17.28
C MET A 3 19.46 -10.54 18.50
N CYS A 4 19.05 -9.27 18.37
CA CYS A 4 19.05 -8.29 19.46
C CYS A 4 18.09 -8.71 20.59
N ASN A 5 16.87 -9.13 20.24
CA ASN A 5 15.87 -9.57 21.20
C ASN A 5 16.20 -10.94 21.79
N SER A 6 16.83 -11.84 21.01
CA SER A 6 17.33 -13.12 21.52
C SER A 6 18.44 -12.95 22.55
N ILE A 7 19.41 -12.06 22.30
CA ILE A 7 20.46 -11.75 23.27
C ILE A 7 19.87 -11.00 24.48
N GLY A 8 18.96 -10.05 24.24
CA GLY A 8 18.31 -9.27 25.29
C GLY A 8 17.44 -10.08 26.24
N SER A 9 16.85 -11.20 25.80
CA SER A 9 15.98 -12.01 26.66
C SER A 9 16.73 -12.64 27.83
N PHE A 10 18.03 -12.94 27.68
CA PHE A 10 18.90 -13.41 28.77
C PHE A 10 19.07 -12.38 29.89
N PHE A 11 18.77 -11.10 29.62
CA PHE A 11 18.91 -9.98 30.56
C PHE A 11 17.55 -9.44 31.06
N HIS A 12 16.47 -10.21 30.96
CA HIS A 12 15.10 -9.81 31.34
C HIS A 12 14.61 -8.52 30.64
N THR A 13 14.99 -8.32 29.37
CA THR A 13 14.52 -7.15 28.60
C THR A 13 13.20 -7.41 27.89
N PHE A 14 12.39 -6.36 27.71
CA PHE A 14 11.22 -6.40 26.84
C PHE A 14 11.62 -6.40 25.36
N ALA A 15 10.72 -6.83 24.48
CA ALA A 15 10.94 -6.81 23.04
C ALA A 15 11.21 -5.37 22.54
N VAL A 16 12.36 -5.17 21.90
CA VAL A 16 12.75 -3.86 21.38
C VAL A 16 12.42 -3.77 19.90
N THR A 17 11.98 -2.59 19.47
CA THR A 17 11.72 -2.22 18.08
C THR A 17 12.37 -0.87 17.73
N CYS A 18 12.32 -0.49 16.46
CA CYS A 18 12.84 0.80 15.98
C CYS A 18 12.03 1.95 16.58
N SER A 19 12.73 2.99 17.03
CA SER A 19 12.12 4.16 17.65
C SER A 19 12.14 5.33 16.65
N MET A 20 11.05 5.52 15.91
CA MET A 20 10.95 6.56 14.88
C MET A 20 11.30 7.95 15.42
N SER A 21 10.79 8.34 16.60
CA SER A 21 11.10 9.63 17.22
C SER A 21 12.60 9.85 17.47
N ARG A 22 13.34 8.81 17.90
CA ARG A 22 14.78 8.92 18.19
C ARG A 22 15.60 8.97 16.90
N SER A 23 15.20 8.20 15.89
CA SER A 23 15.84 8.24 14.57
C SER A 23 15.65 9.59 13.88
N LEU A 24 14.45 10.17 13.95
CA LEU A 24 14.18 11.50 13.39
C LEU A 24 15.00 12.60 14.06
N VAL A 25 15.14 12.55 15.40
CA VAL A 25 16.01 13.51 16.11
C VAL A 25 17.46 13.32 15.70
N GLN A 26 17.95 12.07 15.64
CA GLN A 26 19.32 11.78 15.22
C GLN A 26 19.59 12.29 13.80
N GLU A 27 18.69 12.03 12.86
CA GLU A 27 18.77 12.51 11.48
C GLU A 27 18.75 14.05 11.42
N SER A 28 17.85 14.70 12.16
CA SER A 28 17.74 16.17 12.22
C SER A 28 19.01 16.83 12.78
N THR A 29 19.75 16.12 13.64
CA THR A 29 21.04 16.59 14.19
C THR A 29 22.25 16.23 13.31
N GLY A 30 22.04 15.61 12.13
CA GLY A 30 23.11 15.22 11.21
C GLY A 30 23.82 13.91 11.55
N GLY A 31 23.25 13.10 12.45
CA GLY A 31 23.82 11.83 12.92
C GLY A 31 23.66 10.69 11.91
N ASN A 32 24.58 10.56 10.96
CA ASN A 32 24.49 9.55 9.89
C ASN A 32 25.17 8.20 10.20
N THR A 33 25.74 8.02 11.40
CA THR A 33 26.54 6.82 11.74
C THR A 33 25.87 5.98 12.84
N GLN A 34 26.11 4.66 12.80
CA GLN A 34 25.67 3.74 13.86
C GLN A 34 26.38 3.95 15.20
N ILE A 35 27.53 4.64 15.18
CA ILE A 35 28.29 5.02 16.37
C ILE A 35 27.45 5.93 17.27
N ALA A 36 26.58 6.78 16.70
CA ALA A 36 25.64 7.60 17.48
C ALA A 36 24.69 6.74 18.34
N GLY A 37 24.22 5.61 17.81
CA GLY A 37 23.37 4.67 18.54
C GLY A 37 24.12 3.96 19.68
N LEU A 38 25.38 3.57 19.44
CA LEU A 38 26.23 2.95 20.46
C LEU A 38 26.55 3.93 21.60
N LEU A 39 26.92 5.16 21.25
CA LEU A 39 27.16 6.23 22.23
C LEU A 39 25.90 6.55 23.03
N SER A 40 24.73 6.62 22.38
CA SER A 40 23.45 6.85 23.05
C SER A 40 23.12 5.74 24.05
N SER A 41 23.32 4.47 23.68
CA SER A 41 23.12 3.33 24.59
C SER A 41 24.04 3.40 25.80
N PHE A 42 25.32 3.70 25.59
CA PHE A 42 26.29 3.85 26.67
C PHE A 42 25.94 5.01 27.62
N MET A 43 25.50 6.14 27.07
CA MET A 43 25.07 7.30 27.88
C MET A 43 23.84 6.97 28.72
N VAL A 44 22.84 6.28 28.15
CA VAL A 44 21.65 5.83 28.90
C VAL A 44 22.05 4.89 30.04
N LEU A 45 22.97 3.95 29.79
CA LEU A 45 23.48 3.05 30.84
C LEU A 45 24.14 3.83 31.99
N LEU A 46 25.00 4.80 31.68
CA LEU A 46 25.67 5.63 32.68
C LEU A 46 24.65 6.45 33.49
N VAL A 47 23.69 7.09 32.82
CA VAL A 47 22.64 7.89 33.47
C VAL A 47 21.83 7.04 34.45
N ILE A 48 21.46 5.81 34.07
CA ILE A 48 20.70 4.92 34.96
C ILE A 48 21.53 4.52 36.18
N LEU A 49 22.82 4.19 36.01
CA LEU A 49 23.67 3.76 37.13
C LEU A 49 24.01 4.88 38.11
N VAL A 50 24.25 6.11 37.61
CA VAL A 50 24.69 7.23 38.45
C VAL A 50 23.52 8.08 38.95
N ILE A 51 22.53 8.35 38.10
CA ILE A 51 21.45 9.32 38.34
C ILE A 51 20.12 8.60 38.63
N GLY A 52 20.07 7.26 38.57
CA GLY A 52 18.85 6.47 38.78
C GLY A 52 18.08 6.84 40.05
N TYR A 53 18.77 7.13 41.17
CA TYR A 53 18.13 7.49 42.45
C TYR A 53 17.32 8.80 42.37
N LEU A 54 17.70 9.72 41.48
CA LEU A 54 17.03 11.02 41.33
C LEU A 54 15.69 10.88 40.60
N PHE A 55 15.50 9.80 39.83
CA PHE A 55 14.27 9.50 39.12
C PHE A 55 13.24 8.72 39.95
N GLU A 56 13.61 8.25 41.14
CA GLU A 56 12.70 7.51 42.04
C GLU A 56 11.45 8.31 42.46
N PRO A 57 11.54 9.60 42.85
CA PRO A 57 10.36 10.39 43.21
C PRO A 57 9.61 10.98 42.00
N LEU A 58 9.90 10.56 40.76
CA LEU A 58 9.33 11.18 39.57
C LEU A 58 7.82 10.92 39.47
N PRO A 59 6.96 11.98 39.41
CA PRO A 59 5.52 11.79 39.32
C PRO A 59 5.11 11.12 38.00
N GLN A 60 4.17 10.18 38.07
CA GLN A 60 3.59 9.52 36.87
C GLN A 60 2.99 10.52 35.87
N ALA A 61 2.55 11.70 36.35
CA ALA A 61 2.04 12.79 35.51
C ALA A 61 3.07 13.31 34.49
N VAL A 62 4.35 13.39 34.87
CA VAL A 62 5.42 13.84 33.96
C VAL A 62 5.65 12.80 32.86
N LEU A 63 5.62 11.51 33.22
CA LEU A 63 5.79 10.42 32.27
C LEU A 63 4.62 10.36 31.26
N ALA A 64 3.39 10.53 31.75
CA ALA A 64 2.20 10.62 30.90
C ALA A 64 2.26 11.83 29.95
N ALA A 65 2.73 13.00 30.43
CA ALA A 65 2.91 14.17 29.58
C ALA A 65 3.91 13.93 28.43
N ILE A 66 5.03 13.25 28.71
CA ILE A 66 6.02 12.87 27.68
C ILE A 66 5.40 11.92 26.64
N VAL A 67 4.62 10.93 27.07
CA VAL A 67 3.91 10.01 26.16
C VAL A 67 2.91 10.78 25.29
N MET A 68 2.11 11.68 25.87
CA MET A 68 1.15 12.51 25.13
C MET A 68 1.82 13.38 24.06
N VAL A 69 2.96 13.99 24.37
CA VAL A 69 3.73 14.79 23.40
C VAL A 69 4.26 13.92 22.25
N ASN A 70 4.74 12.70 22.55
CA ASN A 70 5.18 11.76 21.52
C ASN A 70 4.03 11.30 20.60
N LEU A 71 2.83 11.09 21.16
CA LEU A 71 1.65 10.67 20.40
C LEU A 71 1.05 11.79 19.55
N LYS A 72 1.35 13.06 19.83
CA LYS A 72 0.85 14.21 19.05
C LYS A 72 1.15 14.09 17.56
N GLY A 73 2.31 13.56 17.19
CA GLY A 73 2.68 13.32 15.79
C GLY A 73 1.78 12.29 15.10
N MET A 74 1.39 11.23 15.81
CA MET A 74 0.48 10.21 15.30
C MET A 74 -0.95 10.76 15.16
N PHE A 75 -1.43 11.56 16.11
CA PHE A 75 -2.75 12.19 16.01
C PHE A 75 -2.89 13.14 14.83
N LYS A 76 -1.77 13.72 14.35
CA LYS A 76 -1.80 14.56 13.14
C LYS A 76 -2.26 13.79 11.90
N GLN A 77 -2.08 12.46 11.85
CA GLN A 77 -2.53 11.62 10.73
C GLN A 77 -4.06 11.61 10.56
N PHE A 78 -4.84 11.92 11.61
CA PHE A 78 -6.29 12.08 11.47
C PHE A 78 -6.66 13.29 10.58
N ALA A 79 -5.78 14.28 10.45
CA ALA A 79 -5.99 15.41 9.56
C ALA A 79 -5.90 15.02 8.07
N ASP A 80 -5.36 13.83 7.75
CA ASP A 80 -5.25 13.33 6.38
C ASP A 80 -6.55 12.63 5.89
N ILE A 81 -7.51 12.35 6.78
CA ILE A 81 -8.79 11.71 6.44
C ILE A 81 -9.56 12.44 5.32
N PRO A 82 -9.70 13.77 5.33
CA PRO A 82 -10.37 14.50 4.25
C PRO A 82 -9.64 14.37 2.91
N HIS A 83 -8.31 14.26 2.95
CA HIS A 83 -7.50 14.03 1.77
C HIS A 83 -7.72 12.61 1.23
N LEU A 84 -7.70 11.58 2.09
CA LEU A 84 -8.02 10.21 1.70
C LEU A 84 -9.42 10.09 1.09
N TRP A 85 -10.42 10.78 1.66
CA TRP A 85 -11.79 10.77 1.13
C TRP A 85 -11.87 11.29 -0.31
N ARG A 86 -11.10 12.33 -0.65
CA ARG A 86 -11.05 12.88 -2.01
C ARG A 86 -10.31 11.97 -2.99
N THR A 87 -9.29 11.25 -2.52
CA THR A 87 -8.46 10.38 -3.38
C THR A 87 -9.10 9.03 -3.64
N SER A 88 -9.47 8.28 -2.59
CA SER A 88 -10.03 6.94 -2.74
C SER A 88 -10.86 6.54 -1.52
N ARG A 89 -12.17 6.32 -1.74
CA ARG A 89 -13.09 5.84 -0.70
C ARG A 89 -12.69 4.46 -0.16
N LEU A 90 -12.03 3.62 -0.97
CA LEU A 90 -11.58 2.29 -0.55
C LEU A 90 -10.43 2.37 0.46
N GLU A 91 -9.46 3.26 0.23
CA GLU A 91 -8.33 3.46 1.16
C GLU A 91 -8.83 3.99 2.51
N LEU A 92 -9.82 4.89 2.48
CA LEU A 92 -10.47 5.38 3.69
C LEU A 92 -11.23 4.26 4.43
N CYS A 93 -11.93 3.37 3.73
CA CYS A 93 -12.56 2.21 4.37
C CYS A 93 -11.54 1.32 5.08
N ILE A 94 -10.40 1.02 4.44
CA ILE A 94 -9.32 0.22 5.07
C ILE A 94 -8.84 0.92 6.34
N TRP A 95 -8.59 2.23 6.29
CA TRP A 95 -8.15 3.02 7.44
C TRP A 95 -9.17 2.97 8.59
N VAL A 96 -10.46 3.23 8.30
CA VAL A 96 -11.53 3.23 9.32
C VAL A 96 -11.72 1.85 9.94
N VAL A 97 -11.76 0.79 9.12
CA VAL A 97 -11.92 -0.59 9.61
C VAL A 97 -10.73 -0.97 10.48
N SER A 98 -9.50 -0.66 10.05
CA SER A 98 -8.28 -0.97 10.81
C SER A 98 -8.26 -0.25 12.16
N PHE A 99 -8.61 1.03 12.17
CA PHE A 99 -8.69 1.82 13.39
C PHE A 99 -9.78 1.29 14.33
N LEU A 100 -10.99 1.06 13.83
CA LEU A 100 -12.12 0.61 14.63
C LEU A 100 -11.89 -0.80 15.17
N ALA A 101 -11.32 -1.71 14.36
CA ALA A 101 -10.96 -3.05 14.79
C ALA A 101 -9.89 -3.02 15.89
N SER A 102 -8.85 -2.17 15.75
CA SER A 102 -7.77 -2.05 16.74
C SER A 102 -8.26 -1.48 18.08
N VAL A 103 -9.20 -0.53 18.05
CA VAL A 103 -9.79 0.06 19.27
C VAL A 103 -10.77 -0.89 19.95
N SER A 104 -11.58 -1.64 19.17
CA SER A 104 -12.67 -2.46 19.72
C SER A 104 -12.22 -3.86 20.15
N LEU A 105 -11.29 -4.49 19.41
CA LEU A 105 -10.84 -5.87 19.62
C LEU A 105 -9.46 -5.97 20.28
N GLY A 106 -8.79 -4.84 20.51
CA GLY A 106 -7.39 -4.77 20.93
C GLY A 106 -6.41 -4.84 19.75
N LEU A 107 -5.15 -4.53 20.03
CA LEU A 107 -4.11 -4.39 18.99
C LEU A 107 -3.85 -5.71 18.24
N ASP A 108 -3.81 -6.84 18.97
CA ASP A 108 -3.45 -8.14 18.41
C ASP A 108 -4.50 -8.64 17.40
N TYR A 109 -5.77 -8.71 17.82
CA TYR A 109 -6.87 -9.11 16.94
C TYR A 109 -7.20 -8.05 15.90
N GLY A 110 -7.13 -6.77 16.27
CA GLY A 110 -7.36 -5.66 15.36
C GLY A 110 -6.41 -5.65 14.18
N LEU A 111 -5.12 -5.95 14.41
CA LEU A 111 -4.14 -6.08 13.33
C LEU A 111 -4.48 -7.22 12.37
N ILE A 112 -4.85 -8.40 12.89
CA ILE A 112 -5.23 -9.55 12.06
C ILE A 112 -6.43 -9.21 11.18
N VAL A 113 -7.46 -8.60 11.76
CA VAL A 113 -8.67 -8.18 11.03
C VAL A 113 -8.35 -7.11 9.99
N ALA A 114 -7.54 -6.11 10.34
CA ALA A 114 -7.10 -5.05 9.44
C ALA A 114 -6.37 -5.61 8.21
N VAL A 115 -5.40 -6.52 8.43
CA VAL A 115 -4.64 -7.16 7.35
C VAL A 115 -5.54 -8.02 6.47
N ALA A 116 -6.42 -8.83 7.06
CA ALA A 116 -7.37 -9.64 6.30
C ALA A 116 -8.29 -8.78 5.43
N PHE A 117 -8.84 -7.69 5.99
CA PHE A 117 -9.70 -6.77 5.27
C PHE A 117 -8.96 -6.03 4.14
N ALA A 118 -7.71 -5.61 4.38
CA ALA A 118 -6.87 -4.99 3.36
C ALA A 118 -6.62 -5.95 2.19
N ILE A 119 -6.30 -7.22 2.46
CA ILE A 119 -6.10 -8.24 1.42
C ILE A 119 -7.37 -8.45 0.60
N ILE A 120 -8.52 -8.62 1.25
CA ILE A 120 -9.82 -8.76 0.56
C ILE A 120 -10.11 -7.55 -0.32
N THR A 121 -9.84 -6.33 0.18
CA THR A 121 -10.07 -5.09 -0.57
C THR A 121 -9.18 -5.00 -1.80
N VAL A 122 -7.91 -5.41 -1.71
CA VAL A 122 -6.98 -5.47 -2.85
C VAL A 122 -7.45 -6.48 -3.89
N ILE A 123 -7.93 -7.65 -3.47
CA ILE A 123 -8.48 -8.67 -4.37
C ILE A 123 -9.71 -8.11 -5.10
N TYR A 124 -10.65 -7.51 -4.38
CA TYR A 124 -11.86 -6.92 -4.96
C TYR A 124 -11.53 -5.79 -5.95
N ARG A 125 -10.59 -4.91 -5.58
CA ARG A 125 -10.11 -3.83 -6.46
C ARG A 125 -9.51 -4.38 -7.76
N THR A 126 -8.78 -5.48 -7.68
CA THR A 126 -8.11 -6.07 -8.85
C THR A 126 -9.12 -6.78 -9.76
N GLN A 127 -10.13 -7.45 -9.19
CA GLN A 127 -11.21 -8.09 -9.97
C GLN A 127 -12.13 -7.05 -10.64
N SER A 128 -12.31 -5.87 -10.04
CA SER A 128 -13.15 -4.79 -10.60
C SER A 128 -12.46 -3.96 -11.70
N SER A 129 -11.37 -4.45 -12.31
CA SER A 129 -10.70 -3.71 -13.39
C SER A 129 -11.59 -3.66 -14.65
N LYS A 130 -11.75 -2.46 -15.19
CA LYS A 130 -12.61 -2.21 -16.36
C LYS A 130 -11.91 -2.67 -17.64
N TYR A 131 -12.64 -3.42 -18.46
CA TYR A 131 -12.18 -3.87 -19.77
C TYR A 131 -12.67 -2.91 -20.87
N ARG A 132 -11.76 -2.40 -21.70
CA ARG A 132 -12.06 -1.39 -22.72
C ARG A 132 -11.87 -1.94 -24.13
N ILE A 133 -12.69 -1.50 -25.08
CA ILE A 133 -12.48 -1.77 -26.51
C ILE A 133 -11.90 -0.50 -27.12
N LEU A 134 -10.79 -0.62 -27.84
CA LEU A 134 -10.16 0.52 -28.51
C LEU A 134 -10.63 0.63 -29.97
N GLY A 135 -10.98 1.84 -30.39
CA GLY A 135 -11.20 2.24 -31.78
C GLY A 135 -10.13 3.22 -32.24
N GLN A 136 -10.06 3.50 -33.53
CA GLN A 136 -9.11 4.45 -34.11
C GLN A 136 -9.79 5.79 -34.41
N ILE A 137 -9.12 6.89 -34.10
CA ILE A 137 -9.57 8.23 -34.50
C ILE A 137 -9.22 8.45 -35.99
N PRO A 138 -10.17 8.86 -36.84
CA PRO A 138 -9.93 9.01 -38.28
C PRO A 138 -8.77 9.99 -38.56
N ASN A 139 -7.87 9.58 -39.47
CA ASN A 139 -6.66 10.32 -39.87
C ASN A 139 -5.54 10.45 -38.81
N THR A 140 -5.56 9.62 -37.76
CA THR A 140 -4.46 9.56 -36.77
C THR A 140 -4.14 8.13 -36.35
N ASP A 141 -2.93 7.89 -35.82
CA ASP A 141 -2.52 6.60 -35.23
C ASP A 141 -2.91 6.47 -33.74
N ILE A 142 -3.91 7.24 -33.30
CA ILE A 142 -4.35 7.28 -31.91
C ILE A 142 -5.53 6.31 -31.72
N TYR A 143 -5.38 5.40 -30.75
CA TYR A 143 -6.39 4.42 -30.36
C TYR A 143 -7.00 4.82 -29.01
N CYS A 144 -8.32 5.07 -29.00
CA CYS A 144 -9.06 5.51 -27.82
C CYS A 144 -10.27 4.60 -27.56
N ASP A 145 -10.82 4.67 -26.35
CA ASP A 145 -11.98 3.85 -25.98
C ASP A 145 -13.22 4.28 -26.77
N VAL A 146 -13.85 3.32 -27.46
CA VAL A 146 -15.05 3.55 -28.30
C VAL A 146 -16.25 3.99 -27.45
N GLU A 147 -16.30 3.59 -26.18
CA GLU A 147 -17.38 3.96 -25.26
C GLU A 147 -17.21 5.38 -24.69
N GLU A 148 -15.99 5.94 -24.70
CA GLU A 148 -15.68 7.25 -24.07
C GLU A 148 -15.53 8.40 -25.09
N TYR A 149 -15.25 8.08 -26.36
CA TYR A 149 -15.10 9.07 -27.44
C TYR A 149 -15.97 8.72 -28.66
N GLU A 150 -16.96 9.58 -28.98
CA GLU A 150 -17.88 9.37 -30.12
C GLU A 150 -17.19 9.51 -31.49
N GLU A 151 -16.04 10.18 -31.57
CA GLU A 151 -15.29 10.38 -32.82
C GLU A 151 -14.45 9.16 -33.23
N THR A 152 -14.36 8.15 -32.36
CA THR A 152 -13.60 6.92 -32.60
C THR A 152 -14.41 5.92 -33.43
N LYS A 153 -13.84 5.41 -34.52
CA LYS A 153 -14.46 4.35 -35.32
C LYS A 153 -13.73 3.03 -35.10
N GLU A 154 -14.50 1.97 -34.90
CA GLU A 154 -13.96 0.60 -34.92
C GLU A 154 -13.44 0.30 -36.33
N ILE A 155 -12.28 -0.36 -36.42
CA ILE A 155 -11.71 -0.77 -37.70
C ILE A 155 -12.50 -1.99 -38.19
N PRO A 156 -13.13 -1.94 -39.37
CA PRO A 156 -13.91 -3.07 -39.88
C PRO A 156 -13.00 -4.29 -40.07
N GLY A 157 -13.38 -5.42 -39.46
CA GLY A 157 -12.60 -6.66 -39.47
C GLY A 157 -11.57 -6.81 -38.34
N MET A 158 -11.35 -5.78 -37.49
CA MET A 158 -10.39 -5.86 -36.38
C MET A 158 -10.92 -5.28 -35.07
N LYS A 159 -10.85 -6.06 -33.98
CA LYS A 159 -11.16 -5.58 -32.61
C LYS A 159 -9.96 -5.62 -31.70
N ILE A 160 -9.67 -4.46 -31.08
CA ILE A 160 -8.58 -4.30 -30.13
C ILE A 160 -9.16 -4.26 -28.71
N PHE A 161 -8.82 -5.27 -27.91
CA PHE A 161 -9.24 -5.36 -26.52
C PHE A 161 -8.10 -4.92 -25.60
N GLN A 162 -8.34 -3.89 -24.79
CA GLN A 162 -7.38 -3.40 -23.81
C GLN A 162 -7.84 -3.77 -22.40
N ALA A 163 -6.99 -4.52 -21.70
CA ALA A 163 -7.13 -4.76 -20.27
C ALA A 163 -6.02 -4.03 -19.52
N ASN A 164 -6.40 -3.10 -18.64
CA ASN A 164 -5.48 -2.37 -17.76
C ASN A 164 -5.21 -3.12 -16.45
N THR A 165 -5.24 -4.45 -16.47
CA THR A 165 -4.94 -5.28 -15.29
C THR A 165 -3.88 -6.31 -15.63
N SER A 166 -2.99 -6.57 -14.68
CA SER A 166 -2.13 -7.76 -14.72
C SER A 166 -3.03 -9.00 -14.72
N LEU A 167 -2.73 -9.93 -15.62
CA LEU A 167 -3.49 -11.16 -15.79
C LEU A 167 -2.87 -12.25 -14.89
N TYR A 168 -3.65 -12.76 -13.94
CA TYR A 168 -3.24 -13.82 -13.01
C TYR A 168 -4.40 -14.79 -12.80
N PHE A 169 -4.13 -15.94 -12.16
CA PHE A 169 -5.08 -17.05 -12.05
C PHE A 169 -6.47 -16.65 -11.52
N ALA A 170 -6.57 -15.71 -10.58
CA ALA A 170 -7.87 -15.31 -10.03
C ALA A 170 -8.70 -14.39 -10.94
N ASN A 171 -8.10 -13.79 -11.97
CA ASN A 171 -8.77 -12.87 -12.91
C ASN A 171 -8.86 -13.46 -14.34
N SER A 172 -8.26 -14.62 -14.60
CA SER A 172 -8.26 -15.22 -15.93
C SER A 172 -9.66 -15.62 -16.38
N GLU A 173 -10.47 -16.19 -15.50
CA GLU A 173 -11.87 -16.54 -15.84
C GLU A 173 -12.70 -15.32 -16.18
N LEU A 174 -12.65 -14.27 -15.34
CA LEU A 174 -13.37 -13.02 -15.60
C LEU A 174 -12.94 -12.36 -16.91
N TYR A 175 -11.65 -12.36 -17.21
CA TYR A 175 -11.10 -11.87 -18.47
C TYR A 175 -11.62 -12.67 -19.67
N VAL A 176 -11.58 -14.01 -19.60
CA VAL A 176 -12.06 -14.89 -20.68
C VAL A 176 -13.57 -14.75 -20.87
N SER A 177 -14.35 -14.64 -19.80
CA SER A 177 -15.79 -14.43 -19.86
C SER A 177 -16.14 -13.05 -20.44
N ALA A 178 -15.42 -11.99 -20.05
CA ALA A 178 -15.61 -10.65 -20.57
C ALA A 178 -15.23 -10.55 -22.06
N LEU A 179 -14.12 -11.18 -22.45
CA LEU A 179 -13.73 -11.34 -23.85
C LEU A 179 -14.81 -12.09 -24.62
N ARG A 180 -15.24 -13.26 -24.16
CA ARG A 180 -16.26 -14.07 -24.84
C ARG A 180 -17.54 -13.28 -25.06
N LYS A 181 -18.03 -12.58 -24.04
CA LYS A 181 -19.24 -11.76 -24.14
C LYS A 181 -19.09 -10.63 -25.17
N LYS A 182 -17.96 -9.92 -25.19
CA LYS A 182 -17.70 -8.84 -26.16
C LYS A 182 -17.42 -9.38 -27.58
N VAL A 183 -16.91 -10.60 -27.71
CA VAL A 183 -16.66 -11.31 -28.98
C VAL A 183 -17.96 -11.85 -29.59
N GLU A 184 -18.81 -12.50 -28.79
CA GLU A 184 -20.05 -13.15 -29.23
C GLU A 184 -21.09 -12.14 -29.75
N TYR A 185 -21.14 -10.96 -29.12
CA TYR A 185 -21.91 -9.83 -29.66
C TYR A 185 -21.41 -9.35 -31.03
N SER A 186 -20.13 -9.52 -31.34
CA SER A 186 -19.51 -8.97 -32.56
C SER A 186 -19.52 -9.94 -33.75
N ILE A 187 -19.38 -11.24 -33.50
CA ILE A 187 -19.41 -12.28 -34.53
C ILE A 187 -20.79 -12.37 -35.21
N SER A 188 -21.87 -11.99 -34.51
CA SER A 188 -23.21 -11.90 -35.12
C SER A 188 -23.33 -10.85 -36.24
N TYR A 189 -22.41 -9.88 -36.33
CA TYR A 189 -22.49 -8.79 -37.30
C TYR A 189 -21.42 -8.86 -38.41
N LEU A 190 -20.27 -9.54 -38.20
CA LEU A 190 -19.17 -9.62 -39.17
C LEU A 190 -18.45 -10.98 -39.08
N PRO A 191 -18.54 -11.86 -40.11
CA PRO A 191 -17.96 -13.21 -40.08
C PRO A 191 -16.43 -13.27 -40.29
N GLU A 192 -15.79 -12.19 -40.74
CA GLU A 192 -14.33 -12.09 -40.92
C GLU A 192 -13.68 -11.15 -39.89
N LEU A 193 -13.71 -11.51 -38.60
CA LEU A 193 -13.14 -10.68 -37.53
C LEU A 193 -11.83 -11.26 -36.98
N TYR A 194 -10.76 -10.48 -37.06
CA TYR A 194 -9.47 -10.75 -36.40
C TYR A 194 -9.37 -9.99 -35.07
N PHE A 195 -8.99 -10.66 -33.98
CA PHE A 195 -8.89 -10.05 -32.64
C PHE A 195 -7.43 -9.88 -32.22
N TYR A 196 -7.09 -8.68 -31.75
CA TYR A 196 -5.79 -8.39 -31.12
C TYR A 196 -6.03 -7.98 -29.66
N ALA A 197 -5.64 -8.84 -28.72
CA ALA A 197 -5.75 -8.56 -27.29
C ALA A 197 -4.45 -7.94 -26.79
N ILE A 198 -4.47 -6.64 -26.46
CA ILE A 198 -3.33 -5.94 -25.90
C ILE A 198 -3.55 -5.85 -24.40
N SER A 199 -3.02 -6.83 -23.68
CA SER A 199 -2.80 -6.70 -22.24
C SER A 199 -1.57 -5.82 -22.06
N LEU A 200 -1.74 -4.58 -21.59
CA LEU A 200 -0.64 -3.76 -21.06
C LEU A 200 -0.19 -4.34 -19.72
N THR A 201 0.25 -5.58 -19.76
CA THR A 201 1.07 -6.18 -18.72
C THR A 201 2.35 -5.36 -18.69
N ASN A 202 2.73 -4.91 -17.49
CA ASN A 202 3.99 -4.21 -17.20
C ASN A 202 5.22 -4.93 -17.81
N PHE A 203 5.47 -4.75 -19.10
CA PHE A 203 6.67 -5.17 -19.81
C PHE A 203 7.80 -4.12 -19.66
N LEU A 204 7.78 -3.37 -18.54
CA LEU A 204 8.87 -2.51 -18.09
C LEU A 204 9.66 -3.13 -16.92
N GLY A 205 9.32 -4.36 -16.51
CA GLY A 205 9.98 -5.04 -15.38
C GLY A 205 11.07 -6.05 -15.73
N HIS A 206 11.27 -6.44 -17.00
CA HIS A 206 12.15 -7.57 -17.31
C HIS A 206 12.88 -7.54 -18.67
N SER A 207 13.28 -6.37 -19.16
CA SER A 207 14.14 -6.22 -20.35
C SER A 207 15.40 -5.37 -20.10
N ASN A 208 15.96 -5.46 -18.90
CA ASN A 208 17.36 -5.07 -18.59
C ASN A 208 18.30 -6.29 -18.55
N LEU A 209 18.06 -7.30 -19.38
CA LEU A 209 18.90 -8.50 -19.49
C LEU A 209 19.02 -8.95 -20.94
N LEU A 210 19.60 -8.12 -21.80
CA LEU A 210 20.39 -8.53 -22.96
C LEU A 210 21.16 -7.29 -23.49
N ARG A 211 22.23 -6.96 -22.77
CA ARG A 211 23.45 -6.40 -23.37
C ARG A 211 24.63 -7.15 -22.78
#